data_AF-A0A438EK31-F1
#
_entry.id   AF-A0A438EK31-F1
#
_cell.length_a   1.000
_cell.length_b   1.000
_cell.length_c   1.000
_cell.angle_alpha   90.00
_cell.angle_beta   90.00
_cell.angle_gamma   90.00
#
_symmetry.space_group_name_H-M   'P 1'
#
loop_
_entity.id
_entity.type
_entity.pdbx_description
1 polymer ?
#
loop_
_entity_poly.entity_id
_entity_poly.type
_entity_poly.pdbx_seq_one_letter_code
_entity_poly.pdbx_strand_id
1 'polypeptide(L)'
;MIATNSLMLLFGGLRSRITSFTCGNWFIQKWNLCYVLAAHALETLLKWQGIGVEIWEVSGSFFAIPLTRWFLIRNKNAKIEKRNLARELRARALELPDLSLRRKLLSARDMAQRTVIGQDRIVYSTDRDLFEQDYDTQDWDQRFREIEKSD
;
A
#
# COMPACT_ATOMS: atom_id res chain seq x y z
N MET A 1 38.08 9.57 94.70
CA MET A 1 38.35 8.93 93.39
C MET A 1 37.06 8.47 92.71
N ILE A 2 36.14 9.38 92.36
CA ILE A 2 34.88 9.00 91.65
C ILE A 2 34.60 9.89 90.42
N ALA A 3 35.30 11.02 90.24
CA ALA A 3 35.01 11.95 89.14
C ALA A 3 35.66 11.63 87.77
N THR A 4 36.61 10.69 87.69
CA THR A 4 37.37 10.42 86.45
C THR A 4 36.81 9.29 85.59
N ASN A 5 36.00 8.37 86.14
CA ASN A 5 35.47 7.23 85.39
C ASN A 5 34.21 7.57 84.54
N SER A 6 33.43 8.58 84.93
CA SER A 6 32.21 8.97 84.19
C SER A 6 32.52 9.72 82.89
N LEU A 7 33.64 10.45 82.82
CA LEU A 7 34.02 11.19 81.61
C LEU A 7 34.48 10.25 80.49
N MET A 8 35.19 9.16 80.84
CA MET A 8 35.76 8.23 79.86
C MET A 8 34.69 7.37 79.15
N LEU A 9 33.60 7.02 79.84
CA LEU A 9 32.47 6.30 79.25
C LEU A 9 31.62 7.17 78.31
N LEU A 10 31.50 8.47 78.59
CA LEU A 10 30.80 9.42 77.72
C LEU A 10 31.57 9.68 76.42
N PHE A 11 32.89 9.84 76.48
CA PHE A 11 33.73 10.03 75.28
C PHE A 11 33.84 8.76 74.42
N GLY A 12 33.88 7.56 75.02
CA GLY A 12 33.85 6.29 74.29
C GLY A 12 32.54 6.07 73.51
N GLY A 13 31.39 6.39 74.11
CA GLY A 13 30.08 6.27 73.48
C GLY A 13 29.84 7.26 72.33
N LEU A 14 30.44 8.46 72.39
CA LEU A 14 30.33 9.47 71.33
C LEU A 14 31.15 9.08 70.09
N ARG A 15 32.35 8.53 70.29
CA ARG A 15 33.24 8.06 69.21
C ARG A 15 32.70 6.82 68.49
N SER A 16 32.03 5.92 69.21
CA SER A 16 31.33 4.78 68.62
C SER A 16 30.12 5.20 67.77
N ARG A 17 29.39 6.25 68.17
CA ARG A 17 28.26 6.76 67.36
C ARG A 17 28.72 7.48 66.10
N ILE A 18 29.78 8.27 66.16
CA ILE A 18 30.31 8.97 64.97
C ILE A 18 30.83 7.98 63.92
N THR A 19 31.47 6.89 64.35
CA THR A 19 31.97 5.83 63.46
C THR A 19 30.84 4.99 62.85
N SER A 20 29.76 4.71 63.59
CA SER A 20 28.58 4.04 63.02
C SER A 20 27.81 4.93 62.04
N PHE A 21 27.70 6.24 62.30
CA PHE A 21 27.04 7.20 61.40
C PHE A 21 27.82 7.40 60.09
N THR A 22 29.15 7.49 60.16
CA THR A 22 30.00 7.60 58.96
C THR A 22 30.02 6.32 58.13
N CYS A 23 30.00 5.15 58.78
CA CYS A 23 29.87 3.85 58.12
C CYS A 23 28.50 3.69 57.43
N GLY A 24 27.40 4.08 58.11
CA GLY A 24 26.05 4.06 57.53
C GLY A 24 25.89 5.03 56.36
N ASN A 25 26.43 6.25 56.48
CA ASN A 25 26.40 7.23 55.39
C ASN A 25 27.22 6.76 54.17
N TRP A 26 28.37 6.13 54.40
CA TRP A 26 29.18 5.53 53.34
C TRP A 26 28.48 4.37 52.64
N PHE A 27 27.76 3.53 53.39
CA PHE A 27 26.97 2.44 52.84
C PHE A 27 25.80 2.96 51.98
N ILE A 28 25.06 3.95 52.48
CA ILE A 28 23.97 4.60 51.74
C ILE A 28 24.50 5.28 50.47
N GLN A 29 25.66 5.94 50.56
CA GLN A 29 26.27 6.61 49.41
C GLN A 29 26.73 5.62 48.34
N LYS A 30 27.32 4.47 48.73
CA LYS A 30 27.63 3.39 47.78
C LYS A 30 26.40 2.72 47.20
N TRP A 31 25.34 2.55 48.00
CA TRP A 31 24.08 1.96 47.56
C TRP A 31 23.37 2.84 46.53
N ASN A 32 23.26 4.15 46.80
CA ASN A 32 22.71 5.12 45.87
C ASN A 32 23.53 5.20 44.59
N LEU A 33 24.87 5.15 44.70
CA LEU A 33 25.75 5.14 43.52
C LEU A 33 25.52 3.89 42.66
N CYS A 34 25.38 2.70 43.27
CA CYS A 34 25.07 1.47 42.53
C CYS A 34 23.68 1.53 41.87
N TYR A 35 22.68 2.08 42.56
CA TYR A 35 21.33 2.21 42.01
C TYR A 35 21.29 3.16 40.81
N VAL A 36 21.97 4.31 40.90
CA VAL A 36 22.07 5.27 39.79
C VAL A 36 22.83 4.65 38.61
N LEU A 37 23.91 3.91 38.85
CA LEU A 37 24.65 3.21 37.80
C LEU A 37 23.80 2.11 37.14
N ALA A 38 23.06 1.34 37.93
CA ALA A 38 22.16 0.29 37.42
C ALA A 38 20.99 0.87 36.63
N ALA A 39 20.39 1.97 37.10
CA ALA A 39 19.32 2.67 36.40
C ALA A 39 19.81 3.24 35.06
N HIS A 40 21.00 3.86 35.04
CA HIS A 40 21.60 4.38 33.82
C HIS A 40 21.97 3.26 32.84
N ALA A 41 22.43 2.12 33.34
CA ALA A 41 22.67 0.93 32.51
C ALA A 41 21.37 0.39 31.90
N LEU A 42 20.30 0.30 32.69
CA LEU A 42 18.98 -0.15 32.23
C LEU A 42 18.40 0.77 31.15
N GLU A 43 18.50 2.09 31.32
CA GLU A 43 18.06 3.07 30.32
C GLU A 43 18.82 2.94 29.00
N THR A 44 20.15 2.74 29.05
CA THR A 44 20.92 2.52 27.82
C THR A 44 20.51 1.24 27.12
N LEU A 45 20.25 0.17 27.87
CA LEU A 45 19.85 -1.13 27.31
C LEU A 45 18.47 -1.07 26.65
N LEU A 46 17.52 -0.35 27.25
CA LEU A 46 16.21 -0.05 26.67
C LEU A 46 16.32 0.81 25.41
N LYS A 47 17.21 1.81 25.38
CA LYS A 47 17.49 2.60 24.18
C LYS A 47 18.08 1.76 23.05
N TRP A 48 18.98 0.82 23.35
CA TRP A 48 19.51 -0.12 22.36
C TRP A 48 18.43 -1.06 21.78
N GLN A 49 17.43 -1.43 22.58
CA GLN A 49 16.26 -2.17 22.06
C GLN A 49 15.39 -1.29 21.14
N GLY A 50 15.25 0.01 21.43
CA GLY A 50 14.51 0.96 20.58
C GLY A 50 15.23 1.29 19.25
N ILE A 51 16.54 1.57 19.30
CA ILE A 51 17.35 1.90 18.10
C ILE A 51 17.40 0.74 17.12
N GLY A 52 17.35 -0.51 17.61
CA GLY A 52 17.22 -1.67 16.76
C GLY A 52 15.98 -1.56 15.86
N VAL A 53 14.81 -1.35 16.46
CA VAL A 53 13.50 -1.35 15.77
C VAL A 53 13.44 -0.34 14.63
N GLU A 54 13.98 0.86 14.82
CA GLU A 54 13.95 1.93 13.81
C GLU A 54 14.72 1.60 12.51
N ILE A 55 15.79 0.80 12.61
CA ILE A 55 16.64 0.46 11.46
C ILE A 55 16.04 -0.69 10.63
N TRP A 56 15.34 -1.64 11.28
CA TRP A 56 14.72 -2.77 10.58
C TRP A 56 13.50 -2.35 9.74
N GLU A 57 12.73 -1.34 10.18
CA GLU A 57 11.53 -0.87 9.47
C GLU A 57 11.83 -0.21 8.12
N VAL A 58 12.83 0.67 8.08
CA VAL A 58 13.19 1.40 6.85
C VAL A 58 13.85 0.45 5.83
N SER A 59 14.68 -0.47 6.32
CA SER A 59 15.45 -1.39 5.48
C SER A 59 14.54 -2.37 4.72
N GLY A 60 13.48 -2.89 5.37
CA GLY A 60 12.52 -3.80 4.71
C GLY A 60 11.74 -3.13 3.57
N SER A 61 11.30 -1.89 3.78
CA SER A 61 10.49 -1.15 2.81
C SER A 61 11.27 -0.80 1.53
N PHE A 62 12.56 -0.48 1.66
CA PHE A 62 13.44 -0.16 0.54
C PHE A 62 13.53 -1.29 -0.49
N PHE A 63 13.50 -2.55 -0.05
CA PHE A 63 13.54 -3.71 -0.96
C PHE A 63 12.14 -4.23 -1.32
N ALA A 64 11.19 -4.18 -0.38
CA ALA A 64 9.84 -4.71 -0.60
C ALA A 64 9.08 -3.96 -1.70
N ILE A 65 9.17 -2.63 -1.74
CA ILE A 65 8.44 -1.80 -2.72
C ILE A 65 8.95 -2.08 -4.16
N PRO A 66 10.26 -2.01 -4.46
CA PRO A 66 10.75 -2.32 -5.81
C PRO A 66 10.47 -3.77 -6.24
N LEU A 67 10.64 -4.75 -5.34
CA LEU A 67 10.42 -6.16 -5.66
C LEU A 67 8.98 -6.46 -6.02
N THR A 68 8.05 -5.97 -5.21
CA THR A 68 6.61 -6.15 -5.44
C THR A 68 6.19 -5.49 -6.75
N ARG A 69 6.63 -4.24 -6.96
CA ARG A 69 6.33 -3.51 -8.20
C ARG A 69 6.86 -4.24 -9.43
N TRP A 70 8.13 -4.66 -9.39
CA TRP A 70 8.76 -5.39 -10.48
C TRP A 70 8.01 -6.69 -10.80
N PHE A 71 7.61 -7.44 -9.77
CA PHE A 71 6.86 -8.68 -9.94
C PHE A 71 5.50 -8.45 -10.62
N LEU A 72 4.76 -7.43 -10.18
CA LEU A 72 3.47 -7.07 -10.78
C LEU A 72 3.62 -6.60 -12.24
N ILE A 73 4.64 -5.79 -12.53
CA ILE A 73 4.93 -5.31 -13.88
C ILE A 73 5.31 -6.47 -14.79
N ARG A 74 6.17 -7.39 -14.34
CA ARG A 74 6.54 -8.59 -15.10
C ARG A 74 5.31 -9.40 -15.49
N ASN A 75 4.40 -9.65 -14.54
CA ASN A 75 3.17 -10.41 -14.82
C ASN A 75 2.24 -9.67 -15.79
N LYS A 76 2.11 -8.34 -15.66
CA LYS A 76 1.32 -7.52 -16.59
C LYS A 76 1.91 -7.55 -17.99
N ASN A 77 3.23 -7.40 -18.11
CA ASN A 77 3.94 -7.42 -19.39
C ASN A 77 3.79 -8.76 -20.09
N ALA A 78 3.94 -9.88 -19.38
CA ALA A 78 3.71 -11.21 -19.94
C ALA A 78 2.28 -11.40 -20.48
N LYS A 79 1.27 -10.85 -19.80
CA LYS A 79 -0.12 -10.85 -20.30
C LYS A 79 -0.30 -9.97 -21.53
N ILE A 80 0.36 -8.82 -21.59
CA ILE A 80 0.33 -7.92 -22.75
C ILE A 80 0.99 -8.60 -23.95
N GLU A 81 2.16 -9.19 -23.75
CA GLU A 81 2.93 -9.88 -24.79
C GLU A 81 2.12 -11.04 -25.42
N LYS A 82 1.48 -11.89 -24.60
CA LYS A 82 0.59 -12.95 -25.10
C LYS A 82 -0.53 -12.40 -26.01
N ARG A 83 -1.14 -11.28 -25.63
CA ARG A 83 -2.20 -10.65 -26.43
C ARG A 83 -1.66 -10.01 -27.70
N ASN A 84 -0.48 -9.38 -27.63
CA ASN A 84 0.17 -8.77 -28.78
C ASN A 84 0.58 -9.82 -29.80
N LEU A 85 1.14 -10.95 -29.37
CA LEU A 85 1.45 -12.09 -30.23
C LEU A 85 0.18 -12.60 -30.95
N ALA A 86 -0.93 -12.73 -30.23
CA ALA A 86 -2.19 -13.15 -30.84
C ALA A 86 -2.72 -12.14 -31.88
N ARG A 87 -2.55 -10.83 -31.64
CA ARG A 87 -2.91 -9.78 -32.61
C ARG A 87 -2.00 -9.80 -33.83
N GLU A 88 -0.70 -10.01 -33.61
CA GLU A 88 0.29 -10.09 -34.67
C GLU A 88 0.04 -11.30 -35.58
N LEU A 89 -0.22 -12.47 -35.01
CA LEU A 89 -0.57 -13.67 -35.78
C LEU A 89 -1.82 -13.45 -36.64
N ARG A 90 -2.84 -12.78 -36.09
CA ARG A 90 -4.05 -12.43 -36.85
C ARG A 90 -3.77 -11.39 -37.94
N ALA A 91 -2.93 -10.39 -37.67
CA ALA A 91 -2.53 -9.40 -38.66
C ALA A 91 -1.79 -10.06 -39.82
N ARG A 92 -0.83 -10.96 -39.55
CA ARG A 92 -0.15 -11.75 -40.58
C ARG A 92 -1.11 -12.64 -41.37
N ALA A 93 -2.10 -13.25 -40.70
CA ALA A 93 -3.13 -14.05 -41.39
C ALA A 93 -4.04 -13.20 -42.31
N LEU A 94 -4.16 -11.89 -42.05
CA LEU A 94 -4.89 -10.96 -42.92
C LEU A 94 -4.05 -10.47 -44.11
N GLU A 95 -2.72 -10.51 -44.04
CA GLU A 95 -1.83 -10.16 -45.16
C GLU A 95 -1.88 -11.20 -46.29
N LEU A 96 -2.07 -12.48 -45.96
CA LEU A 96 -2.28 -13.57 -46.91
C LEU A 96 -3.66 -14.21 -46.70
N PRO A 97 -4.76 -13.51 -47.04
CA PRO A 97 -6.10 -13.95 -46.71
C PRO A 97 -6.55 -15.10 -47.61
N ASP A 98 -7.19 -16.10 -46.99
CA ASP A 98 -7.94 -17.13 -47.71
C ASP A 98 -9.05 -16.50 -48.58
N LEU A 99 -9.43 -17.18 -49.67
CA LEU A 99 -10.45 -16.73 -50.63
C LEU A 99 -11.78 -16.36 -49.96
N SER A 100 -12.18 -17.12 -48.95
CA SER A 100 -13.40 -16.88 -48.16
C SER A 100 -13.30 -15.60 -47.33
N LEU A 101 -12.13 -15.35 -46.71
CA LEU A 101 -11.86 -14.18 -45.87
C LEU A 101 -11.75 -12.91 -46.72
N ARG A 102 -11.08 -12.99 -47.87
CA ARG A 102 -10.96 -11.88 -48.82
C ARG A 102 -12.33 -11.38 -49.30
N ARG A 103 -13.27 -12.28 -49.57
CA ARG A 103 -14.63 -11.91 -49.98
C ARG A 103 -15.38 -11.16 -48.86
N LYS A 104 -15.24 -11.59 -47.61
CA LYS A 104 -15.83 -10.90 -46.45
C LYS A 104 -15.21 -9.52 -46.22
N LEU A 105 -13.89 -9.40 -46.37
CA LEU A 105 -13.19 -8.12 -46.23
C LEU A 105 -13.60 -7.10 -47.30
N LEU A 106 -13.74 -7.54 -48.57
CA LEU A 106 -14.24 -6.67 -49.64
C LEU A 106 -15.68 -6.22 -49.39
N SER A 107 -16.55 -7.15 -48.98
CA SER A 107 -17.94 -6.82 -48.64
C SER A 107 -18.02 -5.84 -47.45
N ALA A 108 -17.20 -6.04 -46.41
CA ALA A 108 -17.14 -5.12 -45.27
C ALA A 108 -16.61 -3.73 -45.68
N ARG A 109 -15.62 -3.66 -46.58
CA ARG A 109 -15.11 -2.40 -47.13
C ARG A 109 -16.19 -1.65 -47.91
N ASP A 110 -16.94 -2.36 -48.76
CA ASP A 110 -18.04 -1.78 -49.54
C ASP A 110 -19.16 -1.27 -48.62
N MET A 111 -19.48 -1.98 -47.54
CA MET A 111 -20.43 -1.51 -46.53
C MET A 111 -19.90 -0.29 -45.77
N ALA A 112 -18.65 -0.30 -45.32
CA ALA A 112 -18.04 0.82 -44.60
C ALA A 112 -18.01 2.12 -45.44
N GLN A 113 -17.83 2.01 -46.76
CA GLN A 113 -17.90 3.16 -47.66
C GLN A 113 -19.33 3.69 -47.87
N ARG A 114 -20.35 2.84 -47.72
CA ARG A 114 -21.75 3.19 -47.92
C ARG A 114 -22.43 3.71 -46.65
N THR A 115 -21.91 3.36 -45.48
CA THR A 115 -22.63 3.53 -44.21
C THR A 115 -21.94 4.52 -43.28
N VAL A 116 -22.04 5.82 -43.60
CA VAL A 116 -21.84 6.89 -42.60
C VAL A 116 -23.21 7.18 -41.99
N ILE A 117 -23.51 6.58 -40.85
CA ILE A 117 -24.75 6.85 -40.13
C ILE A 117 -24.55 8.14 -39.34
N GLY A 118 -25.15 9.24 -39.81
CA GLY A 118 -25.21 10.49 -39.07
C GLY A 118 -26.06 10.35 -37.80
N GLN A 119 -25.84 11.23 -36.82
CA GLN A 119 -26.61 11.26 -35.56
C GLN A 119 -28.13 11.40 -35.77
N ASP A 120 -28.56 11.85 -36.94
CA ASP A 120 -29.96 11.96 -37.37
C ASP A 120 -30.62 10.62 -37.74
N ARG A 121 -29.84 9.53 -37.88
CA ARG A 121 -30.34 8.21 -38.33
C ARG A 121 -30.06 7.06 -37.35
N ILE A 122 -29.60 7.36 -36.13
CA ILE A 122 -29.28 6.35 -35.11
C ILE A 122 -30.44 6.27 -34.11
N VAL A 123 -31.17 5.14 -34.11
CA VAL A 123 -32.29 4.87 -33.17
C VAL A 123 -31.76 4.54 -31.77
N TYR A 124 -30.61 3.86 -31.67
CA TYR A 124 -29.98 3.50 -30.39
C TYR A 124 -28.53 4.01 -30.37
N SER A 125 -28.24 5.01 -29.54
CA SER A 125 -26.88 5.53 -29.36
C SER A 125 -26.32 5.15 -27.99
N THR A 126 -25.04 4.79 -27.93
CA THR A 126 -24.38 4.44 -26.65
C THR A 126 -24.23 5.64 -25.71
N ASP A 127 -24.37 6.86 -26.22
CA ASP A 127 -24.23 8.10 -25.45
C ASP A 127 -25.51 8.50 -24.68
N ARG A 128 -26.69 7.96 -25.04
CA ARG A 128 -27.95 8.27 -24.35
C ARG A 128 -28.33 7.14 -23.39
N ASP A 129 -28.89 7.50 -22.24
CA ASP A 129 -29.33 6.55 -21.23
C ASP A 129 -30.55 5.73 -21.73
N LEU A 130 -30.66 4.46 -21.31
CA LEU A 130 -31.64 3.50 -21.83
C LEU A 130 -33.09 3.96 -21.63
N PHE A 131 -33.37 4.72 -20.56
CA PHE A 131 -34.71 5.23 -20.25
C PHE A 131 -35.19 6.33 -21.20
N GLU A 132 -34.28 7.10 -21.79
CA GLU A 132 -34.61 8.14 -22.76
C GLU A 132 -34.87 7.54 -24.16
N GLN A 133 -34.30 6.36 -24.46
CA GLN A 133 -34.44 5.65 -25.74
C GLN A 133 -35.81 4.97 -25.93
N ASP A 134 -36.51 4.61 -24.85
CA ASP A 134 -37.84 3.99 -24.90
C ASP A 134 -38.93 4.96 -25.42
N TYR A 135 -38.79 6.26 -25.16
CA TYR A 135 -39.73 7.28 -25.64
C TYR A 135 -39.63 7.46 -27.17
N ASP A 136 -38.41 7.48 -27.71
CA ASP A 136 -38.17 7.56 -29.16
C ASP A 136 -38.66 6.28 -29.89
N THR A 137 -38.65 5.12 -29.20
CA THR A 137 -39.11 3.84 -29.77
C THR A 137 -40.61 3.85 -30.13
N GLN A 138 -41.46 4.48 -29.31
CA GLN A 138 -42.91 4.53 -29.56
C GLN A 138 -43.27 5.37 -30.80
N ASP A 139 -42.53 6.46 -31.05
CA ASP A 139 -42.69 7.31 -32.23
C ASP A 139 -42.32 6.53 -33.50
N TRP A 140 -41.22 5.75 -33.45
CA TRP A 140 -40.84 4.87 -34.55
C TRP A 140 -41.86 3.76 -34.81
N ASP A 141 -42.40 3.11 -33.78
CA ASP A 141 -43.45 2.10 -33.94
C ASP A 141 -44.73 2.67 -34.57
N GLN A 142 -45.06 3.94 -34.29
CA GLN A 142 -46.15 4.62 -34.95
C GLN A 142 -45.84 4.86 -36.44
N ARG A 143 -44.65 5.37 -36.76
CA ARG A 143 -44.23 5.59 -38.16
C ARG A 143 -44.15 4.31 -38.98
N PHE A 144 -43.69 3.20 -38.39
CA PHE A 144 -43.70 1.88 -39.05
C PHE A 144 -45.12 1.42 -39.40
N ARG A 145 -46.08 1.60 -38.49
CA ARG A 145 -47.50 1.27 -38.74
C ARG A 145 -48.16 2.16 -39.80
N GLU A 146 -47.71 3.41 -39.91
CA GLU A 146 -48.17 4.33 -40.95
C GLU A 146 -47.61 3.95 -42.33
N ILE A 147 -46.33 3.55 -42.40
CA ILE A 147 -45.70 3.04 -43.64
C ILE A 147 -46.37 1.75 -44.11
N GLU A 148 -46.63 0.80 -43.20
CA GLU A 148 -47.30 -0.48 -43.51
C GLU A 148 -48.74 -0.31 -43.99
N LYS A 149 -49.42 0.80 -43.63
CA LYS A 149 -50.76 1.14 -44.12
C LYS A 149 -50.75 1.87 -45.47
N SER A 150 -49.60 2.37 -45.91
CA SER A 150 -49.47 3.17 -47.12
C SER A 150 -48.98 2.39 -48.35
N ASP A 151 -48.56 1.13 -48.14
CA ASP A 151 -48.35 0.09 -49.16
C ASP A 151 -49.62 -0.77 -49.35
#